data_AF-A0A6A8AHT4-F1
#
_entry.id   AF-A0A6A8AHT4-F1
#
_cell.length_a   1.000
_cell.length_b   1.000
_cell.length_c   1.000
_cell.angle_alpha   90.00
_cell.angle_beta   90.00
_cell.angle_gamma   90.00
#
_symmetry.space_group_name_H-M   'P 1'
#
loop_
_entity.id
_entity.type
_entity.pdbx_description
1 polymer ?
#
loop_
_entity_poly.entity_id
_entity_poly.type
_entity_poly.pdbx_seq_one_letter_code
_entity_poly.pdbx_strand_id
1 'polypeptide(L)'
;MKRKILAMIVALTVLLSILCGCIDYEVETPVSTPTSTPTLSTSTPTPTLTMPTLTPTPMITEEEKNTEIVIGIVEAYYKTHTYSKYDLFVCADMAIDVWNMVETQGINAEIAVGNVDNSNADWTEYYHAWVLAEVSLDTWLALEATGGYVTYDENYYRGYFFKNPRAFKEYLELMKEYNAQIDRIKELQVEYSDTYNEWVKEYNYYKPLSDDYNSNCAGTTSDPSKVQECMNKNAKLNQQKVVLSKINGELEQISDTINEENKRLTEITNELNELLT
;
A
#
# COMPACT_ATOMS: atom_id res chain seq x y z
N MET A 1 -21.53 -29.60 -10.50
CA MET A 1 -20.14 -29.34 -10.92
C MET A 1 -20.00 -28.05 -11.72
N LYS A 2 -20.57 -27.92 -12.95
CA LYS A 2 -20.55 -26.66 -13.74
C LYS A 2 -21.02 -25.40 -12.98
N ARG A 3 -22.04 -25.51 -12.12
CA ARG A 3 -22.53 -24.38 -11.30
C ARG A 3 -21.59 -23.92 -10.19
N LYS A 4 -20.75 -24.81 -9.63
CA LYS A 4 -19.78 -24.45 -8.57
C LYS A 4 -18.56 -23.74 -9.17
N ILE A 5 -18.05 -24.26 -10.29
CA ILE A 5 -16.94 -23.66 -11.04
C ILE A 5 -17.34 -22.29 -11.60
N LEU A 6 -18.56 -22.15 -12.15
CA LEU A 6 -19.06 -20.86 -12.63
C LEU A 6 -19.26 -19.85 -11.49
N ALA A 7 -19.72 -20.29 -10.30
CA ALA A 7 -19.85 -19.43 -9.14
C ALA A 7 -18.49 -18.96 -8.59
N MET A 8 -17.47 -19.83 -8.61
CA MET A 8 -16.09 -19.48 -8.22
C MET A 8 -15.46 -18.48 -9.21
N ILE A 9 -15.63 -18.68 -10.52
CA ILE A 9 -15.13 -17.74 -11.54
C ILE A 9 -15.79 -16.35 -11.39
N VAL A 10 -17.10 -16.30 -11.11
CA VAL A 10 -17.82 -15.02 -10.92
C VAL A 10 -17.37 -14.31 -9.64
N ALA A 11 -17.15 -15.03 -8.54
CA ALA A 11 -16.62 -14.46 -7.31
C ALA A 11 -15.21 -13.88 -7.48
N LEU A 12 -14.34 -14.56 -8.25
CA LEU A 12 -13.00 -14.10 -8.57
C LEU A 12 -13.01 -12.82 -9.42
N THR A 13 -13.92 -12.71 -10.40
CA THR A 13 -14.05 -11.51 -11.26
C THR A 13 -14.59 -10.28 -10.53
N VAL A 14 -15.44 -10.44 -9.51
CA VAL A 14 -15.96 -9.32 -8.71
C VAL A 14 -14.89 -8.81 -7.72
N LEU A 15 -13.96 -9.66 -7.29
CA LEU A 15 -12.83 -9.25 -6.45
C LEU A 15 -11.70 -8.58 -7.25
N LEU A 16 -11.47 -8.98 -8.50
CA LEU A 16 -10.45 -8.36 -9.37
C LEU A 16 -10.70 -6.86 -9.61
N SER A 17 -11.95 -6.40 -9.55
CA SER A 17 -12.29 -4.97 -9.65
C SER A 17 -11.96 -4.14 -8.42
N ILE A 18 -11.68 -4.77 -7.27
CA ILE A 18 -11.31 -4.07 -6.02
C ILE A 18 -9.79 -3.87 -5.94
N LEU A 19 -9.00 -4.68 -6.65
CA LEU A 19 -7.53 -4.72 -6.60
C LEU A 19 -6.82 -3.87 -7.66
N CYS A 20 -7.54 -3.08 -8.47
CA CYS A 20 -6.98 -2.35 -9.61
C CYS A 20 -6.26 -1.03 -9.24
N GLY A 21 -5.87 -0.83 -7.97
CA GLY A 21 -5.26 0.40 -7.45
C GLY A 21 -3.74 0.37 -7.20
N CYS A 22 -3.03 -0.74 -7.41
CA CYS A 22 -1.58 -0.77 -7.18
C CYS A 22 -0.84 -0.24 -8.43
N ILE A 23 -0.36 1.00 -8.37
CA ILE A 23 0.48 1.63 -9.39
C ILE A 23 1.93 1.20 -9.15
N ASP A 24 2.52 0.47 -10.10
CA ASP A 24 3.97 0.31 -10.20
C ASP A 24 4.58 1.65 -10.64
N TYR A 25 5.38 2.29 -9.78
CA TYR A 25 6.10 3.52 -10.12
C TYR A 25 7.57 3.22 -10.42
N GLU A 26 7.93 3.29 -11.70
CA GLU A 26 9.31 3.38 -12.18
C GLU A 26 9.55 4.86 -12.54
N VAL A 27 10.44 5.56 -11.82
CA VAL A 27 10.71 7.00 -12.08
C VAL A 27 12.19 7.29 -12.18
N GLU A 28 12.52 7.92 -13.31
CA GLU A 28 13.83 8.43 -13.69
C GLU A 28 14.27 9.63 -12.84
N THR A 29 15.59 9.75 -12.66
CA THR A 29 16.24 10.78 -11.84
C THR A 29 16.55 12.05 -12.63
N PRO A 30 16.42 13.25 -12.02
CA PRO A 30 17.12 14.44 -12.53
C PRO A 30 18.22 14.93 -11.58
N VAL A 31 19.24 15.50 -12.23
CA VAL A 31 20.58 15.82 -11.75
C VAL A 31 20.73 17.32 -11.43
N SER A 32 21.28 17.58 -10.23
CA SER A 32 22.16 18.66 -9.75
C SER A 32 21.80 20.17 -9.81
N THR A 33 22.08 20.79 -8.66
CA THR A 33 22.26 22.21 -8.27
C THR A 33 23.43 22.92 -9.00
N PRO A 34 23.52 24.27 -8.96
CA PRO A 34 24.49 24.84 -8.01
C PRO A 34 24.13 26.20 -7.34
N THR A 35 24.86 26.40 -6.24
CA THR A 35 25.05 27.48 -5.28
C THR A 35 25.47 28.85 -5.84
N SER A 36 25.10 29.93 -5.13
CA SER A 36 25.92 31.17 -5.06
C SER A 36 25.74 31.92 -3.73
N THR A 37 26.86 32.17 -3.05
CA THR A 37 27.03 32.98 -1.82
C THR A 37 27.60 34.38 -2.16
N PRO A 38 27.83 35.30 -1.20
CA PRO A 38 27.15 36.59 -1.06
C PRO A 38 28.02 37.79 -1.50
N THR A 39 27.47 39.00 -1.51
CA THR A 39 28.30 40.22 -1.62
C THR A 39 27.83 41.29 -0.64
N LEU A 40 28.73 41.62 0.28
CA LEU A 40 28.60 42.66 1.31
C LEU A 40 28.89 44.03 0.68
N SER A 41 28.14 45.07 1.06
CA SER A 41 28.52 46.46 0.76
C SER A 41 28.25 47.35 1.97
N THR A 42 29.32 47.96 2.44
CA THR A 42 29.43 48.81 3.61
C THR A 42 29.23 50.27 3.21
N SER A 43 28.35 50.99 3.91
CA SER A 43 28.40 52.46 3.93
C SER A 43 28.00 52.98 5.31
N THR A 44 28.97 53.58 5.99
CA THR A 44 28.81 54.29 7.26
C THR A 44 28.29 55.71 7.02
N PRO A 45 27.30 56.15 7.81
CA PRO A 45 27.27 57.54 8.23
C PRO A 45 27.20 57.69 9.76
N THR A 46 27.89 58.71 10.24
CA THR A 46 27.88 59.31 11.59
C THR A 46 27.11 60.64 11.50
N PRO A 47 26.64 61.30 12.58
CA PRO A 47 26.17 60.91 13.92
C PRO A 47 24.74 61.43 14.19
N THR A 48 24.14 61.17 15.37
CA THR A 48 23.35 62.14 16.17
C THR A 48 23.03 61.50 17.53
N LEU A 49 23.44 62.14 18.63
CA LEU A 49 23.11 61.73 20.00
C LEU A 49 21.72 62.25 20.37
N THR A 50 20.69 61.50 20.01
CA THR A 50 19.38 61.53 20.67
C THR A 50 19.42 60.58 21.86
N MET A 51 18.93 61.02 23.01
CA MET A 51 18.74 60.11 24.15
C MET A 51 17.91 58.90 23.72
N PRO A 52 18.28 57.67 24.12
CA PRO A 52 17.54 56.49 23.73
C PRO A 52 16.17 56.55 24.40
N THR A 53 15.15 56.90 23.63
CA THR A 53 13.84 56.31 23.85
C THR A 53 14.07 54.81 23.81
N LEU A 54 13.87 54.13 24.94
CA LEU A 54 13.83 52.67 24.96
C LEU A 54 12.66 52.27 24.06
N THR A 55 12.95 52.05 22.78
CA THR A 55 12.07 51.33 21.89
C THR A 55 11.83 50.00 22.58
N PRO A 56 10.59 49.63 22.94
CA PRO A 56 10.35 48.29 23.46
C PRO A 56 10.94 47.33 22.45
N THR A 57 11.89 46.50 22.89
CA THR A 57 12.37 45.38 22.09
C THR A 57 11.15 44.68 21.52
N PRO A 58 11.02 44.51 20.20
CA PRO A 58 9.88 43.81 19.64
C PRO A 58 9.79 42.46 20.33
N MET A 59 8.72 42.27 21.09
CA MET A 59 8.44 41.03 21.77
C MET A 59 8.02 40.07 20.66
N ILE A 60 8.93 39.20 20.24
CA ILE A 60 8.65 38.13 19.28
C ILE A 60 7.45 37.36 19.82
N THR A 61 6.44 37.17 18.98
CA THR A 61 5.23 36.43 19.38
C THR A 61 5.57 34.94 19.58
N GLU A 62 4.71 34.21 20.27
CA GLU A 62 4.86 32.75 20.40
C GLU A 62 4.86 32.08 19.02
N GLU A 63 3.98 32.53 18.13
CA GLU A 63 3.89 32.06 16.73
C GLU A 63 5.21 32.26 15.97
N GLU A 64 5.79 33.46 16.02
CA GLU A 64 7.06 33.76 15.35
C GLU A 64 8.20 32.90 15.90
N LYS A 65 8.28 32.77 17.23
CA LYS A 65 9.30 31.95 17.90
C LYS A 65 9.16 30.47 17.52
N ASN A 66 7.95 29.92 17.62
CA ASN A 66 7.71 28.51 17.33
C ASN A 66 7.92 28.20 15.84
N THR A 67 7.50 29.12 14.96
CA THR A 67 7.76 29.02 13.51
C THR A 67 9.26 28.95 13.19
N GLU A 68 10.07 29.83 13.78
CA GLU A 68 11.53 29.79 13.60
C GLU A 68 12.14 28.46 14.09
N ILE A 69 11.66 27.94 15.23
CA ILE A 69 12.12 26.67 15.79
C ILE A 69 11.81 25.50 14.85
N VAL A 70 10.57 25.36 14.38
CA VAL A 70 10.17 24.20 13.57
C VAL A 70 10.77 24.23 12.17
N ILE A 71 10.96 25.41 11.57
CA ILE A 71 11.74 25.58 10.33
C ILE A 71 13.18 25.11 10.56
N GLY A 72 13.80 25.54 11.67
CA GLY A 72 15.15 25.13 12.04
C GLY A 72 15.29 23.61 12.20
N ILE A 73 14.31 22.96 12.82
CA ILE A 73 14.27 21.50 12.99
C ILE A 73 14.23 20.80 11.63
N VAL A 74 13.25 21.09 10.78
CA VAL A 74 13.04 20.35 9.53
C VAL A 74 14.21 20.53 8.56
N GLU A 75 14.77 21.74 8.49
CA GLU A 75 15.96 22.00 7.68
C GLU A 75 17.21 21.29 8.21
N ALA A 76 17.43 21.31 9.52
CA ALA A 76 18.59 20.67 10.13
C ALA A 76 18.50 19.14 10.00
N TYR A 77 17.31 18.58 10.18
CA TYR A 77 17.04 17.16 9.98
C TYR A 77 17.39 16.73 8.56
N TYR A 78 16.85 17.41 7.55
CA TYR A 78 17.13 17.14 6.14
C TYR A 78 18.63 17.23 5.79
N LYS A 79 19.35 18.22 6.36
CA LYS A 79 20.80 18.39 6.12
C LYS A 79 21.67 17.30 6.75
N THR A 80 21.19 16.65 7.81
CA THR A 80 22.01 15.73 8.63
C THR A 80 21.66 14.26 8.46
N HIS A 81 20.55 13.95 7.80
CA HIS A 81 20.11 12.59 7.56
C HIS A 81 20.12 12.25 6.07
N THR A 82 20.36 10.98 5.74
CA THR A 82 20.35 10.48 4.37
C THR A 82 19.47 9.24 4.33
N TYR A 83 18.46 9.27 3.45
CA TYR A 83 17.52 8.17 3.30
C TYR A 83 17.27 7.83 1.83
N SER A 84 16.73 6.64 1.60
CA SER A 84 16.19 6.23 0.29
C SER A 84 14.87 6.96 0.04
N LYS A 85 14.75 7.73 -1.04
CA LYS A 85 13.56 8.56 -1.31
C LYS A 85 12.33 7.79 -1.81
N TYR A 86 12.38 6.46 -1.88
CA TYR A 86 11.46 5.67 -2.70
C TYR A 86 10.43 4.85 -1.92
N ASP A 87 10.34 5.02 -0.60
CA ASP A 87 9.50 4.17 0.26
C ASP A 87 8.74 4.99 1.31
N LEU A 88 7.43 4.76 1.44
CA LEU A 88 6.57 5.33 2.49
C LEU A 88 7.16 5.07 3.89
N PHE A 89 7.78 3.91 4.09
CA PHE A 89 8.43 3.58 5.37
C PHE A 89 9.54 4.57 5.72
N VAL A 90 10.20 5.17 4.72
CA VAL A 90 11.22 6.19 4.95
C VAL A 90 10.60 7.51 5.40
N CYS A 91 9.60 8.04 4.69
CA CYS A 91 8.97 9.29 5.13
C CYS A 91 8.26 9.12 6.49
N ALA A 92 7.78 7.92 6.80
CA ALA A 92 7.19 7.60 8.09
C ALA A 92 8.21 7.67 9.24
N ASP A 93 9.39 7.05 9.09
CA ASP A 93 10.47 7.16 10.08
C ASP A 93 10.93 8.62 10.25
N MET A 94 11.06 9.34 9.13
CA MET A 94 11.42 10.76 9.15
C MET A 94 10.40 11.64 9.87
N ALA A 95 9.11 11.41 9.64
CA ALA A 95 8.05 12.13 10.32
C ALA A 95 8.03 11.84 11.82
N ILE A 96 8.27 10.59 12.24
CA ILE A 96 8.37 10.22 13.66
C ILE A 96 9.55 10.95 14.34
N ASP A 97 10.71 11.00 13.69
CA ASP A 97 11.88 11.68 14.23
C ASP A 97 11.65 13.19 14.36
N VAL A 98 11.15 13.84 13.30
CA VAL A 98 10.83 15.28 13.32
C VAL A 98 9.78 15.58 14.38
N TRP A 99 8.73 14.75 14.50
CA TRP A 99 7.72 14.87 15.55
C TRP A 99 8.35 14.86 16.95
N ASN A 100 9.25 13.92 17.23
CA ASN A 100 9.95 13.85 18.52
C ASN A 100 10.78 15.12 18.78
N MET A 101 11.43 15.66 17.74
CA MET A 101 12.23 16.89 17.86
C MET A 101 11.35 18.10 18.18
N VAL A 102 10.17 18.22 17.55
CA VAL A 102 9.21 19.30 17.80
C VAL A 102 8.63 19.22 19.21
N GLU A 103 8.16 18.05 19.63
CA GLU A 103 7.64 17.81 20.99
C GLU A 103 8.70 18.06 22.07
N THR A 104 9.97 17.76 21.78
CA THR A 104 11.08 18.07 22.70
C THR A 104 11.25 19.57 22.96
N GLN A 105 10.82 20.43 22.01
CA GLN A 105 10.80 21.89 22.21
C GLN A 105 9.57 22.38 22.99
N GLY A 106 8.65 21.47 23.36
CA GLY A 106 7.38 21.82 24.01
C GLY A 106 6.35 22.40 23.06
N ILE A 107 6.45 22.09 21.77
CA ILE A 107 5.50 22.49 20.73
C ILE A 107 4.65 21.26 20.41
N ASN A 108 3.32 21.40 20.44
CA ASN A 108 2.42 20.29 20.12
C ASN A 108 2.60 19.90 18.64
N ALA A 109 2.62 18.60 18.36
CA ALA A 109 2.72 18.08 17.00
C ALA A 109 1.81 16.87 16.74
N GLU A 110 1.44 16.69 15.48
CA GLU A 110 0.75 15.51 14.98
C GLU A 110 1.52 14.94 13.77
N ILE A 111 1.52 13.61 13.64
CA ILE A 111 2.06 12.93 12.46
C ILE A 111 0.92 12.74 11.49
N ALA A 112 1.06 13.24 10.28
CA ALA A 112 0.07 13.13 9.24
C ALA A 112 0.45 12.04 8.23
N VAL A 113 -0.56 11.36 7.69
CA VAL A 113 -0.42 10.45 6.54
C VAL A 113 -1.49 10.75 5.51
N GLY A 114 -1.13 10.69 4.23
CA GLY A 114 -2.05 11.05 3.16
C GLY A 114 -1.45 10.95 1.76
N ASN A 115 -2.15 11.58 0.82
CA ASN A 115 -1.72 11.74 -0.57
C ASN A 115 -1.58 13.25 -0.85
N VAL A 116 -0.34 13.72 -0.99
CA VAL A 116 -0.05 15.15 -1.16
C VAL A 116 -0.41 15.69 -2.54
N ASP A 117 -0.71 14.82 -3.51
CA ASP A 117 -1.21 15.19 -4.83
C ASP A 117 -2.75 15.12 -4.95
N ASN A 118 -3.41 14.40 -4.03
CA ASN A 118 -4.85 14.20 -4.04
C ASN A 118 -5.45 14.33 -2.63
N SER A 119 -6.03 15.50 -2.38
CA SER A 119 -6.68 15.89 -1.14
C SER A 119 -7.90 15.05 -0.72
N ASN A 120 -8.45 14.22 -1.62
CA ASN A 120 -9.63 13.39 -1.39
C ASN A 120 -9.32 11.89 -1.55
N ALA A 121 -8.04 11.54 -1.50
CA ALA A 121 -7.58 10.16 -1.54
C ALA A 121 -8.20 9.33 -0.41
N ASP A 122 -8.51 8.08 -0.73
CA ASP A 122 -8.80 7.06 0.27
C ASP A 122 -7.51 6.60 0.97
N TRP A 123 -7.60 6.01 2.15
CA TRP A 123 -6.41 5.55 2.89
C TRP A 123 -5.60 4.51 2.11
N THR A 124 -6.24 3.78 1.21
CA THR A 124 -5.58 2.85 0.28
C THR A 124 -4.65 3.54 -0.72
N GLU A 125 -4.78 4.85 -0.91
CA GLU A 125 -3.97 5.69 -1.80
C GLU A 125 -2.96 6.56 -1.04
N TYR A 126 -2.86 6.41 0.29
CA TYR A 126 -1.92 7.19 1.09
C TYR A 126 -0.49 6.68 0.85
N TYR A 127 0.39 7.59 0.44
CA TYR A 127 1.78 7.26 0.10
C TYR A 127 2.81 8.16 0.79
N HIS A 128 2.38 9.16 1.55
CA HIS A 128 3.28 10.13 2.17
C HIS A 128 2.97 10.38 3.64
N ALA A 129 4.02 10.68 4.43
CA ALA A 129 3.91 11.03 5.83
C ALA A 129 4.70 12.32 6.15
N TRP A 130 4.13 13.18 6.99
CA TRP A 130 4.71 14.47 7.37
C TRP A 130 4.29 14.86 8.80
N VAL A 131 4.68 16.04 9.27
CA VAL A 131 4.33 16.54 10.61
C VAL A 131 3.53 17.83 10.50
N LEU A 132 2.50 17.98 11.32
CA LEU A 132 1.89 19.28 11.62
C LEU A 132 2.36 19.74 13.00
N ALA A 133 2.82 20.99 13.12
CA ALA A 133 3.21 21.60 14.39
C ALA A 133 2.32 22.80 14.73
N GLU A 134 1.82 22.87 15.97
CA GLU A 134 0.99 23.98 16.45
C GLU A 134 1.89 25.16 16.85
N VAL A 135 2.09 26.11 15.94
CA VAL A 135 2.98 27.26 16.16
C VAL A 135 2.36 28.32 17.07
N SER A 136 1.03 28.41 17.11
CA SER A 136 0.25 29.15 18.11
C SER A 136 -1.12 28.49 18.25
N LEU A 137 -1.90 28.87 19.26
CA LEU A 137 -3.22 28.30 19.52
C LEU A 137 -4.05 28.18 18.23
N ASP A 138 -4.44 26.94 17.89
CA ASP A 138 -5.21 26.58 16.69
C ASP A 138 -4.55 26.96 15.35
N THR A 139 -3.24 27.23 15.34
CA THR A 139 -2.46 27.60 14.15
C THR A 139 -1.40 26.56 13.87
N TRP A 140 -1.58 25.81 12.79
CA TRP A 140 -0.74 24.66 12.45
C TRP A 140 0.13 24.92 11.22
N LEU A 141 1.39 24.50 11.27
CA LEU A 141 2.34 24.57 10.17
C LEU A 141 2.76 23.17 9.74
N ALA A 142 2.65 22.89 8.44
CA ALA A 142 3.08 21.62 7.88
C ALA A 142 4.59 21.59 7.65
N LEU A 143 5.24 20.53 8.14
CA LEU A 143 6.67 20.29 8.05
C LEU A 143 6.92 19.08 7.13
N GLU A 144 7.48 19.34 5.95
CA GLU A 144 7.85 18.32 4.99
C GLU A 144 9.24 17.76 5.35
N ALA A 145 9.26 16.70 6.16
CA ALA A 145 10.50 16.09 6.67
C ALA A 145 11.41 15.58 5.54
N THR A 146 10.84 15.03 4.46
CA THR A 146 11.60 14.44 3.34
C THR A 146 12.27 15.52 2.49
N GLY A 147 11.59 16.66 2.35
CA GLY A 147 12.06 17.81 1.57
C GLY A 147 12.87 18.83 2.36
N GLY A 148 12.77 18.83 3.69
CA GLY A 148 13.47 19.77 4.57
C GLY A 148 12.90 21.18 4.56
N TYR A 149 11.58 21.33 4.35
CA TYR A 149 10.93 22.64 4.24
C TYR A 149 9.58 22.65 4.94
N VAL A 150 9.00 23.85 5.10
CA VAL A 150 7.61 24.05 5.55
C VAL A 150 6.72 24.41 4.38
N THR A 151 5.45 24.06 4.45
CA THR A 151 4.47 24.32 3.37
C THR A 151 3.14 24.79 3.92
N TYR A 152 2.41 25.53 3.09
CA TYR A 152 1.06 26.01 3.34
C TYR A 152 0.05 25.42 2.34
N ASP A 153 0.48 24.42 1.57
CA ASP A 153 -0.38 23.71 0.61
C ASP A 153 -1.52 23.00 1.35
N GLU A 154 -2.76 23.21 0.90
CA GLU A 154 -3.97 22.64 1.52
C GLU A 154 -3.96 21.11 1.60
N ASN A 155 -3.24 20.42 0.70
CA ASN A 155 -3.16 18.96 0.70
C ASN A 155 -2.43 18.42 1.94
N TYR A 156 -1.49 19.19 2.50
CA TYR A 156 -0.77 18.84 3.74
C TYR A 156 -1.61 19.02 5.01
N TYR A 157 -2.79 19.63 4.89
CA TYR A 157 -3.74 19.79 5.98
C TYR A 157 -4.93 18.83 5.85
N ARG A 158 -4.75 17.77 5.06
CA ARG A 158 -5.71 16.69 4.83
C ARG A 158 -5.05 15.33 4.95
N GLY A 159 -5.84 14.30 5.16
CA GLY A 159 -5.38 12.95 5.46
C GLY A 159 -5.81 12.54 6.86
N TYR A 160 -5.04 11.65 7.48
CA TYR A 160 -5.26 11.24 8.86
C TYR A 160 -4.10 11.67 9.76
N PHE A 161 -4.43 12.10 10.98
CA PHE A 161 -3.49 12.70 11.92
C PHE A 161 -3.38 11.86 13.19
N PHE A 162 -2.16 11.44 13.51
CA PHE A 162 -1.81 10.67 14.68
C PHE A 162 -1.15 11.58 15.72
N LYS A 163 -1.71 11.59 16.93
CA LYS A 163 -1.20 12.40 18.05
C LYS A 163 0.11 11.88 18.65
N ASN A 164 0.52 10.66 18.30
CA ASN A 164 1.73 10.07 18.85
C ASN A 164 2.32 8.99 17.92
N PRO A 165 3.63 8.73 17.99
CA PRO A 165 4.31 7.72 17.19
C PRO A 165 3.80 6.30 17.38
N ARG A 166 3.21 5.97 18.54
CA ARG A 166 2.73 4.61 18.80
C ARG A 166 1.53 4.29 17.91
N ALA A 167 0.51 5.15 17.89
CA ALA A 167 -0.67 4.95 17.04
C ALA A 167 -0.29 4.94 15.55
N PHE A 168 0.65 5.80 15.14
CA PHE A 168 1.14 5.79 13.77
C PHE A 168 1.89 4.50 13.42
N LYS A 169 2.70 3.95 14.33
CA LYS A 169 3.36 2.64 14.13
C LYS A 169 2.36 1.49 14.04
N GLU A 170 1.29 1.52 14.84
CA GLU A 170 0.19 0.55 14.75
C GLU A 170 -0.46 0.60 13.36
N TYR A 171 -0.67 1.79 12.80
CA TYR A 171 -1.12 1.97 11.40
C TYR A 171 -0.13 1.39 10.37
N LEU A 172 1.17 1.69 10.50
CA LEU A 172 2.18 1.20 9.54
C LEU A 172 2.28 -0.32 9.51
N GLU A 173 2.18 -0.99 10.66
CA GLU A 173 2.18 -2.45 10.73
C GLU A 173 0.93 -3.04 10.07
N LEU A 174 -0.25 -2.45 10.27
CA LEU A 174 -1.48 -2.87 9.60
C LEU A 174 -1.40 -2.66 8.08
N MET A 175 -0.87 -1.54 7.61
CA MET A 175 -0.67 -1.30 6.17
C MET A 175 0.30 -2.30 5.54
N LYS A 176 1.37 -2.65 6.27
CA LYS A 176 2.31 -3.68 5.84
C LYS A 176 1.64 -5.05 5.73
N GLU A 177 0.82 -5.42 6.72
CA GLU A 177 0.06 -6.67 6.69
C GLU A 177 -0.96 -6.67 5.56
N TYR A 178 -1.69 -5.57 5.36
CA TYR A 178 -2.64 -5.38 4.26
C TYR A 178 -1.99 -5.60 2.90
N ASN A 179 -0.86 -4.96 2.64
CA ASN A 179 -0.13 -5.09 1.38
C ASN A 179 0.38 -6.52 1.16
N ALA A 180 0.96 -7.15 2.18
CA ALA A 180 1.39 -8.54 2.11
C ALA A 180 0.22 -9.50 1.84
N GLN A 181 -0.94 -9.24 2.44
CA GLN A 181 -2.16 -10.01 2.27
C GLN A 181 -2.70 -9.91 0.84
N ILE A 182 -2.67 -8.71 0.25
CA ILE A 182 -3.02 -8.48 -1.15
C ILE A 182 -2.09 -9.27 -2.09
N ASP A 183 -0.78 -9.18 -1.88
CA ASP A 183 0.18 -9.85 -2.74
C ASP A 183 0.03 -11.37 -2.66
N ARG A 184 -0.22 -11.90 -1.46
CA ARG A 184 -0.50 -13.32 -1.27
C ARG A 184 -1.76 -13.78 -2.03
N ILE A 185 -2.82 -12.98 -2.01
CA ILE A 185 -4.05 -13.28 -2.77
C ILE A 185 -3.78 -13.27 -4.28
N LYS A 186 -3.00 -12.30 -4.78
CA LYS A 186 -2.62 -12.24 -6.19
C LYS A 186 -1.83 -13.48 -6.62
N GLU A 187 -0.87 -13.93 -5.83
CA GLU A 187 -0.11 -15.18 -6.09
C GLU A 187 -1.03 -16.40 -6.18
N LEU A 188 -1.96 -16.55 -5.22
CA LEU A 188 -2.92 -17.66 -5.21
C LEU A 188 -3.87 -17.61 -6.40
N GLN A 189 -4.25 -16.42 -6.86
CA GLN A 189 -5.07 -16.27 -8.07
C GLN A 189 -4.33 -16.73 -9.33
N VAL A 190 -3.02 -16.46 -9.42
CA VAL A 190 -2.17 -16.98 -10.50
C VAL A 190 -2.10 -18.51 -10.42
N GLU A 191 -1.82 -19.07 -9.23
CA GLU A 191 -1.77 -20.53 -9.02
C GLU A 191 -3.09 -21.22 -9.39
N TYR A 192 -4.23 -20.62 -9.00
CA TYR A 192 -5.55 -21.10 -9.37
C TYR A 192 -5.75 -21.11 -10.88
N SER A 193 -5.39 -20.02 -11.55
CA SER A 193 -5.51 -19.87 -13.01
C SER A 193 -4.68 -20.93 -13.74
N ASP A 194 -3.43 -21.15 -13.32
CA ASP A 194 -2.55 -22.15 -13.91
C ASP A 194 -3.07 -23.58 -13.72
N THR A 195 -3.51 -23.90 -12.50
CA THR A 195 -4.14 -25.19 -12.16
C THR A 195 -5.42 -25.41 -12.97
N TYR A 196 -6.21 -24.35 -13.19
CA TYR A 196 -7.42 -24.41 -14.00
C TYR A 196 -7.10 -24.67 -15.47
N ASN A 197 -6.04 -24.05 -16.01
CA ASN A 197 -5.58 -24.31 -17.37
C ASN A 197 -5.12 -25.76 -17.55
N GLU A 198 -4.46 -26.34 -16.55
CA GLU A 198 -4.15 -27.78 -16.54
C GLU A 198 -5.41 -28.64 -16.52
N TRP A 199 -6.39 -28.29 -15.68
CA TRP A 199 -7.69 -28.97 -15.68
C TRP A 199 -8.36 -28.95 -17.06
N VAL A 200 -8.37 -27.80 -17.73
CA VAL A 200 -8.96 -27.65 -19.08
C VAL A 200 -8.26 -28.56 -20.08
N LYS A 201 -6.92 -28.62 -20.04
CA LYS A 201 -6.12 -29.51 -20.88
C LYS A 201 -6.48 -30.99 -20.64
N GLU A 202 -6.48 -31.42 -19.39
CA GLU A 202 -6.79 -32.81 -19.02
C GLU A 202 -8.25 -33.17 -19.31
N TYR A 203 -9.16 -32.22 -19.20
CA TYR A 203 -10.57 -32.40 -19.54
C TYR A 203 -10.75 -32.56 -21.05
N ASN A 204 -10.02 -31.78 -21.85
CA ASN A 204 -10.04 -31.89 -23.31
C ASN A 204 -9.46 -33.23 -23.80
N TYR A 205 -8.56 -33.86 -23.04
CA TYR A 205 -8.12 -35.22 -23.29
C TYR A 205 -9.14 -36.28 -22.81
N TYR A 206 -9.75 -36.07 -21.64
CA TYR A 206 -10.78 -36.96 -21.08
C TYR A 206 -12.03 -37.06 -21.96
N LYS A 207 -12.53 -35.92 -22.46
CA LYS A 207 -13.80 -35.83 -23.18
C LYS A 207 -13.89 -36.80 -24.38
N PRO A 208 -12.95 -36.82 -25.34
CA PRO A 208 -13.02 -37.76 -26.47
C PRO A 208 -12.92 -39.22 -26.03
N LEU A 209 -12.18 -39.54 -24.95
CA LEU A 209 -12.15 -40.90 -24.40
C LEU A 209 -13.52 -41.32 -23.86
N SER A 210 -14.21 -40.41 -23.18
CA SER A 210 -15.57 -40.63 -22.68
C SER A 210 -16.55 -40.81 -23.84
N ASP A 211 -16.44 -40.00 -24.88
CA ASP A 211 -17.32 -40.06 -26.05
C ASP A 211 -17.10 -41.36 -26.86
N ASP A 212 -15.85 -41.78 -27.06
CA ASP A 212 -15.50 -43.06 -27.70
C ASP A 212 -16.03 -44.26 -26.91
N TYR A 213 -15.83 -44.27 -25.58
CA TYR A 213 -16.37 -45.32 -24.72
C TYR A 213 -17.91 -45.37 -24.78
N ASN A 214 -18.57 -44.23 -24.65
CA ASN A 214 -20.04 -44.17 -24.69
C ASN A 214 -20.59 -44.60 -26.06
N SER A 215 -19.89 -44.30 -27.15
CA SER A 215 -20.36 -44.66 -28.50
C SER A 215 -20.17 -46.14 -28.81
N ASN A 216 -19.07 -46.73 -28.36
CA ASN A 216 -18.66 -48.08 -28.77
C ASN A 216 -18.91 -49.17 -27.72
N CYS A 217 -19.12 -48.78 -26.46
CA CYS A 217 -19.19 -49.70 -25.32
C CYS A 217 -20.45 -49.54 -24.45
N ALA A 218 -21.31 -48.53 -24.70
CA ALA A 218 -22.59 -48.40 -24.01
C ALA A 218 -23.64 -49.39 -24.58
N GLY A 219 -23.42 -50.68 -24.36
CA GLY A 219 -24.30 -51.76 -24.80
C GLY A 219 -23.78 -53.13 -24.41
N THR A 220 -24.63 -54.15 -24.50
CA THR A 220 -24.22 -55.54 -24.23
C THR A 220 -23.71 -56.20 -25.52
N THR A 221 -22.50 -56.75 -25.48
CA THR A 221 -21.94 -57.59 -26.55
C THR A 221 -21.38 -58.88 -25.96
N SER A 222 -21.54 -59.99 -26.67
CA SER A 222 -20.97 -61.29 -26.31
C SER A 222 -19.68 -61.62 -27.07
N ASP A 223 -19.22 -60.72 -27.95
CA ASP A 223 -17.96 -60.85 -28.69
C ASP A 223 -16.78 -60.61 -27.73
N PRO A 224 -15.96 -61.64 -27.42
CA PRO A 224 -14.86 -61.51 -26.45
C PRO A 224 -13.84 -60.44 -26.82
N SER A 225 -13.60 -60.20 -28.12
CA SER A 225 -12.65 -59.19 -28.57
C SER A 225 -13.17 -57.78 -28.26
N LYS A 226 -14.47 -57.54 -28.48
CA LYS A 226 -15.11 -56.26 -28.15
C LYS A 226 -15.21 -56.02 -26.66
N VAL A 227 -15.45 -57.09 -25.87
CA VAL A 227 -15.42 -57.01 -24.41
C VAL A 227 -14.05 -56.54 -23.92
N GLN A 228 -12.96 -57.14 -24.42
CA GLN A 228 -11.60 -56.77 -24.02
C GLN A 228 -11.24 -55.33 -24.44
N GLU A 229 -11.65 -54.91 -25.65
CA GLU A 229 -11.47 -53.53 -26.10
C GLU A 229 -12.17 -52.53 -25.18
N CYS A 230 -13.43 -52.80 -24.83
CA CYS A 230 -14.20 -51.95 -23.92
C CYS A 230 -13.64 -51.91 -22.49
N MET A 231 -13.09 -53.03 -21.99
CA MET A 231 -12.37 -53.04 -20.72
C MET A 231 -11.14 -52.13 -20.75
N ASN A 232 -10.36 -52.17 -21.84
CA ASN A 232 -9.18 -51.32 -22.01
C ASN A 232 -9.55 -49.83 -22.10
N LYS A 233 -10.62 -49.49 -22.83
CA LYS A 233 -11.16 -48.12 -22.91
C LYS A 233 -11.65 -47.63 -21.54
N ASN A 234 -12.39 -48.46 -20.80
CA ASN A 234 -12.87 -48.13 -19.46
C ASN A 234 -11.70 -47.91 -18.48
N ALA A 235 -10.65 -48.72 -18.55
CA ALA A 235 -9.46 -48.56 -17.71
C ALA A 235 -8.78 -47.19 -17.95
N LYS A 236 -8.57 -46.81 -19.23
CA LYS A 236 -8.03 -45.49 -19.60
C LYS A 236 -8.93 -44.35 -19.13
N LEU A 237 -10.25 -44.49 -19.31
CA LEU A 237 -11.22 -43.49 -18.86
C LEU A 237 -11.15 -43.30 -17.35
N ASN A 238 -11.11 -44.38 -16.58
CA ASN A 238 -11.05 -44.31 -15.12
C ASN A 238 -9.71 -43.75 -14.61
N GLN A 239 -8.59 -44.09 -15.26
CA GLN A 239 -7.30 -43.45 -14.97
C GLN A 239 -7.39 -41.93 -15.16
N GLN A 240 -7.98 -41.48 -16.27
CA GLN A 240 -8.10 -40.05 -16.54
C GLN A 240 -9.08 -39.34 -15.58
N LYS A 241 -10.13 -40.02 -15.11
CA LYS A 241 -11.01 -39.48 -14.06
C LYS A 241 -10.27 -39.22 -12.76
N VAL A 242 -9.32 -40.08 -12.39
CA VAL A 242 -8.49 -39.89 -11.19
C VAL A 242 -7.64 -38.63 -11.33
N VAL A 243 -7.01 -38.41 -12.49
CA VAL A 243 -6.25 -37.18 -12.79
C VAL A 243 -7.13 -35.94 -12.61
N LEU A 244 -8.29 -35.90 -13.25
CA LEU A 244 -9.23 -34.77 -13.11
C LEU A 244 -9.72 -34.59 -11.67
N SER A 245 -9.95 -35.67 -10.94
CA SER A 245 -10.36 -35.60 -9.53
C SER A 245 -9.26 -35.00 -8.65
N LYS A 246 -7.99 -35.28 -8.94
CA LYS A 246 -6.85 -34.70 -8.22
C LYS A 246 -6.80 -33.18 -8.44
N ILE A 247 -6.83 -32.75 -9.70
CA ILE A 247 -6.77 -31.32 -10.05
C ILE A 247 -7.98 -30.58 -9.49
N ASN A 248 -9.17 -31.19 -9.50
CA ASN A 248 -10.34 -30.59 -8.84
C ASN A 248 -10.11 -30.36 -7.34
N GLY A 249 -9.49 -31.32 -6.63
CA GLY A 249 -9.18 -31.16 -5.22
C GLY A 249 -8.18 -30.04 -4.96
N GLU A 250 -7.17 -29.89 -5.83
CA GLU A 250 -6.21 -28.78 -5.78
C GLU A 250 -6.90 -27.43 -6.00
N LEU A 251 -7.77 -27.32 -7.02
CA LEU A 251 -8.56 -26.10 -7.25
C LEU A 251 -9.47 -25.75 -6.07
N GLU A 252 -10.11 -26.74 -5.44
CA GLU A 252 -10.93 -26.53 -4.24
C GLU A 252 -10.06 -26.01 -3.08
N GLN A 253 -8.90 -26.62 -2.84
CA GLN A 253 -7.98 -26.17 -1.79
C GLN A 253 -7.46 -24.74 -2.01
N ILE A 254 -7.03 -24.40 -3.24
CA ILE A 254 -6.57 -23.05 -3.57
C ILE A 254 -7.71 -22.04 -3.37
N SER A 255 -8.92 -22.38 -3.83
CA SER A 255 -10.08 -21.50 -3.64
C SER A 255 -10.44 -21.31 -2.17
N ASP A 256 -10.38 -22.35 -1.35
CA ASP A 256 -10.64 -22.24 0.08
C ASP A 256 -9.57 -21.37 0.77
N THR A 257 -8.31 -21.50 0.36
CA THR A 257 -7.22 -20.65 0.84
C THR A 257 -7.47 -19.19 0.48
N ILE A 258 -7.79 -18.89 -0.79
CA ILE A 258 -8.14 -17.52 -1.22
C ILE A 258 -9.28 -16.94 -0.37
N ASN A 259 -10.29 -17.73 -0.02
CA ASN A 259 -11.40 -17.25 0.82
C ASN A 259 -10.95 -16.88 2.23
N GLU A 260 -10.05 -17.66 2.84
CA GLU A 260 -9.51 -17.35 4.17
C GLU A 260 -8.61 -16.11 4.14
N GLU A 261 -7.72 -16.02 3.14
CA GLU A 261 -6.87 -14.84 2.93
C GLU A 261 -7.72 -13.55 2.76
N ASN A 262 -8.83 -13.61 2.02
CA ASN A 262 -9.76 -12.49 1.88
C ASN A 262 -10.49 -12.14 3.18
N LYS A 263 -10.79 -13.14 4.01
CA LYS A 263 -11.36 -12.89 5.33
C LYS A 263 -10.37 -12.13 6.20
N ARG A 264 -9.09 -12.53 6.22
CA ARG A 264 -8.05 -11.76 6.94
C ARG A 264 -7.88 -10.35 6.38
N LEU A 265 -7.89 -10.17 5.05
CA LEU A 265 -7.85 -8.85 4.42
C LEU A 265 -9.01 -7.94 4.89
N THR A 266 -10.20 -8.52 5.04
CA THR A 266 -11.39 -7.81 5.53
C THR A 266 -11.22 -7.41 7.00
N GLU A 267 -10.66 -8.29 7.84
CA GLU A 267 -10.36 -7.99 9.24
C GLU A 267 -9.36 -6.83 9.35
N ILE A 268 -8.24 -6.88 8.62
CA ILE A 268 -7.23 -5.80 8.59
C ILE A 268 -7.86 -4.48 8.12
N THR A 269 -8.73 -4.52 7.10
CA THR A 269 -9.44 -3.34 6.60
C THR A 269 -10.32 -2.72 7.68
N ASN A 270 -11.01 -3.54 8.48
CA ASN A 270 -11.82 -3.04 9.59
C ASN A 270 -10.94 -2.43 10.69
N GLU A 271 -9.84 -3.09 11.06
CA GLU A 271 -8.87 -2.58 12.03
C GLU A 271 -8.29 -1.23 11.59
N LEU A 272 -7.95 -1.07 10.31
CA LEU A 272 -7.51 0.20 9.73
C LEU A 272 -8.60 1.27 9.79
N ASN A 273 -9.83 0.95 9.39
CA ASN A 273 -10.94 1.90 9.46
C ASN A 273 -11.21 2.36 10.90
N GLU A 274 -11.16 1.45 11.89
CA GLU A 274 -11.30 1.77 13.31
C GLU A 274 -10.16 2.67 13.81
N LEU A 275 -8.94 2.44 13.34
CA LEU A 275 -7.80 3.28 13.69
C LEU A 275 -7.87 4.68 13.05
N LEU A 276 -8.52 4.80 11.89
CA LEU A 276 -8.65 6.02 11.09
C LEU A 276 -9.96 6.80 11.35
N THR A 277 -10.71 6.49 12.40
CA THR A 277 -11.93 7.23 12.82
C THR A 277 -11.82 7.84 14.22
#